data_AF-A0A9P5ML63-F1
#
_entry.id   AF-A0A9P5ML63-F1
#
_cell.length_a   1.000
_cell.length_b   1.000
_cell.length_c   1.000
_cell.angle_alpha   90.00
_cell.angle_beta   90.00
_cell.angle_gamma   90.00
#
_symmetry.space_group_name_H-M   'P 1'
#
loop_
_entity.id
_entity.type
_entity.pdbx_description
1 polymer ?
#
loop_
_entity_poly.entity_id
_entity_poly.type
_entity_poly.pdbx_seq_one_letter_code
_entity_poly.pdbx_strand_id
1 'polypeptide(L)'
;MVSGLNQNLLRSLASLPDSRTFHLYTIISEAKRDQDLFLYAPHRPRAHVRHILVLLSQSPPSSAHERVFICAIEAFLYIIPSTQSSILYISKVDSTGQGTSIRPNPTKNLVSAFISYMSAPSSRPTPYLWINIFARAQNQYIFPNSAEHPGKRVLRDINLCKWWKETLESAVSRVAGSSNAHLFYLLPGYSYLEAMTMLHKSGAAPSISPSPHGNPPQWTYGHPYHQSSAPFPSTLIPSLPDDPKARFLDEIASTTSEDLDAPTALPTSSAPPTKRQRVNSPNDSKSASSSASSAAKGKGKALQVTPAAQRALAAVSIDEFWERMAFRQECSQGAVTGFFTAILSPQLPVNDAQIPQEASQAGLDDPLVPTSGVSATPLRPTYSLFSPENLESFPGQQPIAVLDRVISTLMNLDFGSTEMALRATRVVEDSIRVICGVGPPPDDPRPQAEASSGSVDHALTAPLSAVSSNTTELNLIEDPSKVSPTEAATLAVSTPVNPTPLTDSKRESSQTRAHSFIYGTITIHNPPPPPRTDAPPKEPVVTVLQVRKKKRPAPLTAS
;
A
#
# COMPACT_ATOMS: atom_id res chain seq x y z
N MET A 1 -9.82 -12.17 -10.37
CA MET A 1 -9.26 -10.88 -9.89
C MET A 1 -8.28 -10.26 -10.90
N VAL A 2 -7.04 -10.77 -11.04
CA VAL A 2 -5.94 -10.06 -11.75
C VAL A 2 -6.30 -9.52 -13.15
N SER A 3 -6.87 -10.36 -14.03
CA SER A 3 -7.28 -9.93 -15.39
C SER A 3 -8.25 -8.75 -15.39
N GLY A 4 -9.17 -8.66 -14.42
CA GLY A 4 -10.12 -7.56 -14.32
C GLY A 4 -9.45 -6.27 -13.86
N LEU A 5 -8.51 -6.37 -12.91
CA LEU A 5 -7.68 -5.25 -12.49
C LEU A 5 -6.83 -4.73 -13.65
N ASN A 6 -6.12 -5.62 -14.37
CA ASN A 6 -5.30 -5.24 -15.53
C ASN A 6 -6.12 -4.51 -16.60
N GLN A 7 -7.27 -5.07 -16.99
CA GLN A 7 -8.17 -4.43 -17.96
C GLN A 7 -8.64 -3.05 -17.50
N ASN A 8 -8.94 -2.87 -16.20
CA ASN A 8 -9.35 -1.58 -15.66
C ASN A 8 -8.20 -0.57 -15.62
N LEU A 9 -7.00 -0.99 -15.22
CA LEU A 9 -5.81 -0.15 -15.19
C LEU A 9 -5.41 0.29 -16.61
N LEU A 10 -5.31 -0.64 -17.57
CA LEU A 10 -5.02 -0.31 -18.98
C LEU A 10 -6.08 0.62 -19.59
N ARG A 11 -7.38 0.37 -19.33
CA ARG A 11 -8.47 1.26 -19.75
C ARG A 11 -8.34 2.67 -19.17
N SER A 12 -7.80 2.84 -17.96
CA SER A 12 -7.55 4.18 -17.40
C SER A 12 -6.42 4.93 -18.12
N LEU A 13 -5.42 4.21 -18.62
CA LEU A 13 -4.30 4.78 -19.39
C LEU A 13 -4.73 5.17 -20.81
N ALA A 14 -5.75 4.50 -21.37
CA ALA A 14 -6.35 4.82 -22.68
C ALA A 14 -6.84 6.28 -22.82
N SER A 15 -7.05 6.99 -21.70
CA SER A 15 -7.50 8.39 -21.64
C SER A 15 -6.38 9.43 -21.67
N LEU A 16 -5.10 9.02 -21.66
CA LEU A 16 -3.96 9.94 -21.63
C LEU A 16 -3.66 10.50 -23.04
N PRO A 17 -3.19 11.76 -23.18
CA PRO A 17 -2.91 12.34 -24.49
C PRO A 17 -1.57 11.88 -25.08
N ASP A 18 -1.38 12.16 -26.36
CA ASP A 18 -0.28 11.74 -27.23
C ASP A 18 -0.18 10.23 -27.51
N SER A 19 0.72 9.88 -28.45
CA SER A 19 1.08 8.49 -28.73
C SER A 19 2.09 7.95 -27.72
N ARG A 20 1.77 6.85 -27.05
CA ARG A 20 2.60 6.19 -26.02
C ARG A 20 2.30 4.69 -25.95
N THR A 21 3.30 3.88 -25.59
CA THR A 21 3.08 2.47 -25.23
C THR A 21 3.40 2.26 -23.76
N PHE A 22 2.45 1.66 -23.04
CA PHE A 22 2.53 1.35 -21.63
C PHE A 22 2.51 -0.15 -21.39
N HIS A 23 3.41 -0.63 -20.52
CA HIS A 23 3.56 -2.02 -20.13
C HIS A 23 3.25 -2.15 -18.63
N LEU A 24 2.28 -3.01 -18.30
CA LEU A 24 1.75 -3.17 -16.95
C LEU A 24 2.09 -4.56 -16.42
N TYR A 25 2.72 -4.61 -15.25
CA TYR A 25 2.96 -5.85 -14.51
C TYR A 25 2.17 -5.80 -13.20
N THR A 26 1.20 -6.69 -13.03
CA THR A 26 0.42 -6.83 -11.80
C THR A 26 0.69 -8.20 -11.19
N ILE A 27 1.29 -8.21 -10.01
CA ILE A 27 1.60 -9.42 -9.25
C ILE A 27 0.76 -9.40 -7.98
N ILE A 28 -0.06 -10.44 -7.75
CA ILE A 28 -0.89 -10.58 -6.55
C ILE A 28 -0.51 -11.88 -5.85
N SER A 29 -0.26 -11.84 -4.55
CA SER A 29 0.06 -13.04 -3.79
C SER A 29 -1.16 -13.94 -3.60
N GLU A 30 -0.88 -15.23 -3.36
CA GLU A 30 -1.81 -16.12 -2.68
C GLU A 30 -2.30 -15.53 -1.34
N ALA A 31 -3.48 -15.93 -0.89
CA ALA A 31 -4.05 -15.47 0.37
C ALA A 31 -3.40 -16.18 1.56
N LYS A 32 -2.47 -15.52 2.24
CA LYS A 32 -1.78 -16.06 3.42
C LYS A 32 -2.57 -15.72 4.69
N ARG A 33 -2.74 -16.66 5.63
CA ARG A 33 -3.29 -16.34 6.96
C ARG A 33 -2.37 -15.35 7.67
N ASP A 34 -2.98 -14.28 8.19
CA ASP A 34 -2.33 -13.29 9.04
C ASP A 34 -2.78 -13.45 10.51
N GLN A 35 -1.93 -13.07 11.45
CA GLN A 35 -2.19 -13.18 12.89
C GLN A 35 -1.78 -11.92 13.67
N ASP A 36 -1.24 -10.91 12.98
CA ASP A 36 -0.51 -9.79 13.57
C ASP A 36 -1.12 -8.44 13.15
N LEU A 37 -1.99 -8.41 12.13
CA LEU A 37 -2.83 -7.25 11.74
C LEU A 37 -3.56 -6.60 12.93
N PHE A 38 -3.92 -7.37 13.96
CA PHE A 38 -4.43 -6.87 15.24
C PHE A 38 -3.67 -7.53 16.40
N LEU A 39 -2.34 -7.44 16.36
CA LEU A 39 -1.38 -8.05 17.29
C LEU A 39 -1.82 -7.96 18.77
N TYR A 40 -2.34 -6.80 19.17
CA TYR A 40 -2.70 -6.47 20.55
C TYR A 40 -4.17 -6.68 20.93
N ALA A 41 -5.03 -7.09 19.99
CA ALA A 41 -6.45 -7.30 20.28
C ALA A 41 -6.65 -8.48 21.26
N PRO A 42 -7.49 -8.35 22.31
CA PRO A 42 -7.78 -9.45 23.23
C PRO A 42 -8.33 -10.70 22.53
N HIS A 43 -9.10 -10.50 21.47
CA HIS A 43 -9.57 -11.55 20.57
C HIS A 43 -9.14 -11.20 19.14
N ARG A 44 -7.99 -11.73 18.68
CA ARG A 44 -7.48 -11.46 17.32
C ARG A 44 -8.43 -12.08 16.27
N PRO A 45 -9.08 -11.29 15.39
CA PRO A 45 -9.92 -11.86 14.34
C PRO A 45 -9.06 -12.57 13.28
N ARG A 46 -9.60 -13.61 12.64
CA ARG A 46 -8.86 -14.43 11.67
C ARG A 46 -8.72 -13.68 10.34
N ALA A 47 -7.61 -12.97 10.16
CA ALA A 47 -7.30 -12.26 8.92
C ALA A 47 -6.56 -13.15 7.90
N HIS A 48 -6.71 -12.82 6.62
CA HIS A 48 -5.85 -13.31 5.53
C HIS A 48 -5.39 -12.13 4.68
N VAL A 49 -4.13 -12.09 4.29
CA VAL A 49 -3.53 -11.01 3.49
C VAL A 49 -3.20 -11.49 2.08
N ARG A 50 -3.51 -10.66 1.07
CA ARG A 50 -2.88 -10.70 -0.25
C ARG A 50 -2.01 -9.46 -0.43
N HIS A 51 -0.74 -9.65 -0.74
CA HIS A 51 0.17 -8.58 -1.15
C HIS A 51 -0.02 -8.31 -2.65
N ILE A 52 -0.09 -7.05 -3.05
CA ILE A 52 -0.33 -6.61 -4.43
C ILE A 52 0.79 -5.64 -4.83
N LEU A 53 1.51 -5.97 -5.91
CA LEU A 53 2.45 -5.08 -6.56
C LEU A 53 1.96 -4.76 -7.98
N VAL A 54 1.87 -3.47 -8.31
CA VAL A 54 1.64 -3.00 -9.68
C VAL A 54 2.86 -2.19 -10.11
N LEU A 55 3.50 -2.58 -11.21
CA LEU A 55 4.57 -1.82 -11.87
C LEU A 55 4.10 -1.38 -13.25
N LEU A 56 4.38 -0.14 -13.61
CA LEU A 56 4.10 0.43 -14.93
C LEU A 56 5.41 0.89 -15.57
N SER A 57 5.81 0.25 -16.67
CA SER A 57 6.86 0.73 -17.57
C SER A 57 6.26 1.40 -18.81
N GLN A 58 7.06 2.23 -19.48
CA GLN A 58 6.70 2.94 -20.71
C GLN A 58 7.86 2.83 -21.71
N SER A 59 7.54 2.62 -22.99
CA SER A 59 8.53 2.71 -24.07
C SER A 59 8.67 4.15 -24.58
N PRO A 60 9.89 4.63 -24.89
CA PRO A 60 10.08 5.91 -25.55
C PRO A 60 9.63 5.84 -27.03
N PRO A 61 9.16 6.95 -27.64
CA PRO A 61 8.76 6.95 -29.05
C PRO A 61 9.88 6.56 -30.03
N SER A 62 11.15 6.62 -29.61
CA SER A 62 12.32 6.27 -30.40
C SER A 62 12.64 4.77 -30.43
N SER A 63 12.08 3.95 -29.54
CA SER A 63 12.29 2.49 -29.52
C SER A 63 11.21 1.78 -28.72
N ALA A 64 10.43 0.92 -29.38
CA ALA A 64 9.42 0.10 -28.71
C ALA A 64 10.01 -0.90 -27.71
N HIS A 65 11.25 -1.35 -27.96
CA HIS A 65 11.94 -2.41 -27.21
C HIS A 65 12.71 -1.89 -25.98
N GLU A 66 12.93 -0.58 -25.87
CA GLU A 66 13.43 0.03 -24.65
C GLU A 66 12.27 0.36 -23.72
N ARG A 67 12.40 0.02 -22.43
CA ARG A 67 11.33 0.22 -21.43
C ARG A 67 11.94 0.73 -20.15
N VAL A 68 11.29 1.71 -19.55
CA VAL A 68 11.67 2.24 -18.24
C VAL A 68 10.46 2.21 -17.30
N PHE A 69 10.63 1.73 -16.07
CA PHE A 69 9.60 1.85 -15.04
C PHE A 69 9.36 3.33 -14.71
N ILE A 70 8.09 3.72 -14.64
CA ILE A 70 7.65 5.10 -14.44
C ILE A 70 6.76 5.28 -13.20
N CYS A 71 6.11 4.22 -12.75
CA CYS A 71 5.20 4.24 -11.60
C CYS A 71 5.15 2.85 -10.93
N ALA A 72 4.99 2.83 -9.61
CA ALA A 72 4.74 1.62 -8.84
C ALA A 72 3.67 1.85 -7.76
N ILE A 73 2.92 0.80 -7.41
CA ILE A 73 1.94 0.75 -6.32
C ILE A 73 2.18 -0.55 -5.54
N GLU A 74 2.41 -0.43 -4.22
CA GLU A 74 2.51 -1.54 -3.26
C GLU A 74 1.32 -1.45 -2.29
N ALA A 75 0.50 -2.49 -2.23
CA ALA A 75 -0.71 -2.51 -1.41
C ALA A 75 -0.97 -3.89 -0.78
N PHE A 76 -1.62 -3.88 0.38
CA PHE A 76 -1.98 -5.08 1.13
C PHE A 76 -3.50 -5.14 1.28
N LEU A 77 -4.11 -6.22 0.80
CA LEU A 77 -5.53 -6.50 0.94
C LEU A 77 -5.73 -7.55 2.04
N TYR A 78 -6.16 -7.11 3.22
CA TYR A 78 -6.56 -7.98 4.32
C TYR A 78 -8.05 -8.32 4.20
N ILE A 79 -8.41 -9.58 4.35
CA ILE A 79 -9.78 -10.10 4.35
C ILE A 79 -10.06 -10.69 5.72
N ILE A 80 -11.15 -10.26 6.36
CA ILE A 80 -11.56 -10.64 7.71
C ILE A 80 -12.97 -11.28 7.62
N PRO A 81 -13.06 -12.62 7.48
CA PRO A 81 -14.33 -13.30 7.23
C PRO A 81 -15.36 -13.11 8.35
N SER A 82 -14.91 -13.08 9.61
CA SER A 82 -15.76 -12.99 10.80
C SER A 82 -16.60 -11.70 10.89
N THR A 83 -16.22 -10.66 10.15
CA THR A 83 -16.88 -9.35 10.12
C THR A 83 -17.32 -8.92 8.72
N GLN A 84 -17.24 -9.84 7.74
CA GLN A 84 -17.51 -9.59 6.31
C GLN A 84 -16.84 -8.30 5.79
N SER A 85 -15.60 -8.05 6.22
CA SER A 85 -14.88 -6.80 5.97
C SER A 85 -13.47 -7.03 5.43
N SER A 86 -12.98 -6.12 4.60
CA SER A 86 -11.58 -6.08 4.17
C SER A 86 -10.92 -4.73 4.44
N ILE A 87 -9.60 -4.74 4.59
CA ILE A 87 -8.77 -3.53 4.63
C ILE A 87 -7.92 -3.52 3.37
N LEU A 88 -8.03 -2.47 2.56
CA LEU A 88 -7.04 -2.14 1.53
C LEU A 88 -6.08 -1.11 2.11
N TYR A 89 -4.89 -1.54 2.53
CA TYR A 89 -3.81 -0.63 2.89
C TYR A 89 -2.96 -0.34 1.66
N ILE A 90 -2.84 0.92 1.27
CA ILE A 90 -1.91 1.34 0.21
C ILE A 90 -0.63 1.77 0.92
N SER A 91 0.40 0.92 0.86
CA SER A 91 1.64 1.10 1.63
C SER A 91 2.57 2.10 0.96
N LYS A 92 2.84 1.93 -0.34
CA LYS A 92 3.78 2.77 -1.08
C LYS A 92 3.26 3.06 -2.48
N VAL A 93 3.45 4.29 -2.93
CA VAL A 93 3.27 4.72 -4.33
C VAL A 93 4.48 5.56 -4.69
N ASP A 94 5.14 5.23 -5.79
CA ASP A 94 6.34 5.95 -6.24
C ASP A 94 6.35 6.12 -7.77
N SER A 95 7.19 7.02 -8.25
CA SER A 95 7.43 7.25 -9.67
C SER A 95 8.88 7.65 -9.90
N THR A 96 9.49 7.18 -10.98
CA THR A 96 10.90 7.47 -11.30
C THR A 96 11.10 8.84 -11.95
N GLY A 97 10.02 9.43 -12.49
CA GLY A 97 10.11 10.60 -13.36
C GLY A 97 10.74 10.34 -14.73
N GLN A 98 11.06 9.09 -15.08
CA GLN A 98 11.73 8.69 -16.34
C GLN A 98 10.77 8.58 -17.54
N GLY A 99 9.46 8.71 -17.31
CA GLY A 99 8.46 8.69 -18.38
C GLY A 99 8.50 9.95 -19.27
N THR A 100 7.76 9.94 -20.37
CA THR A 100 7.76 11.10 -21.29
C THR A 100 7.32 12.38 -20.57
N SER A 101 7.99 13.50 -20.90
CA SER A 101 7.75 14.83 -20.31
C SER A 101 6.30 15.33 -20.49
N ILE A 102 5.59 14.74 -21.45
CA ILE A 102 4.20 14.96 -21.82
C ILE A 102 3.25 14.69 -20.64
N ARG A 103 2.46 15.70 -20.26
CA ARG A 103 1.54 15.67 -19.11
C ARG A 103 0.08 15.39 -19.53
N PRO A 104 -0.79 14.90 -18.64
CA PRO A 104 -0.53 14.47 -17.25
C PRO A 104 0.35 13.21 -17.17
N ASN A 105 0.92 12.95 -15.99
CA ASN A 105 1.61 11.70 -15.70
C ASN A 105 0.58 10.60 -15.33
N PRO A 106 0.80 9.34 -15.71
CA PRO A 106 -0.17 8.26 -15.49
C PRO A 106 -0.45 7.96 -14.02
N THR A 107 0.45 8.30 -13.08
CA THR A 107 0.38 7.97 -11.65
C THR A 107 -0.99 8.24 -11.01
N LYS A 108 -1.59 9.43 -11.21
CA LYS A 108 -2.89 9.75 -10.60
C LYS A 108 -4.03 8.97 -11.25
N ASN A 109 -3.98 8.75 -12.55
CA ASN A 109 -4.97 7.94 -13.28
C ASN A 109 -4.89 6.46 -12.83
N LEU A 110 -3.68 5.90 -12.76
CA LEU A 110 -3.42 4.52 -12.37
C LEU A 110 -3.84 4.25 -10.92
N VAL A 111 -3.46 5.12 -9.97
CA VAL A 111 -3.85 4.98 -8.55
C VAL A 111 -5.34 5.20 -8.36
N SER A 112 -5.95 6.18 -9.06
CA SER A 112 -7.41 6.36 -9.04
C SER A 112 -8.13 5.14 -9.59
N ALA A 113 -7.66 4.55 -10.68
CA ALA A 113 -8.26 3.36 -11.28
C ALA A 113 -8.05 2.09 -10.43
N PHE A 114 -6.91 1.95 -9.76
CA PHE A 114 -6.65 0.92 -8.77
C PHE A 114 -7.66 1.02 -7.62
N ILE A 115 -7.78 2.20 -7.00
CA ILE A 115 -8.73 2.43 -5.90
C ILE A 115 -10.17 2.19 -6.37
N SER A 116 -10.59 2.70 -7.53
CA SER A 116 -11.93 2.46 -8.07
C SER A 116 -12.21 0.96 -8.29
N TYR A 117 -11.27 0.20 -8.86
CA TYR A 117 -11.44 -1.25 -9.05
C TYR A 117 -11.55 -1.99 -7.71
N MET A 118 -10.68 -1.67 -6.75
CA MET A 118 -10.73 -2.29 -5.43
C MET A 118 -11.94 -1.85 -4.60
N SER A 119 -12.59 -0.73 -4.96
CA SER A 119 -13.80 -0.20 -4.32
C SER A 119 -15.11 -0.81 -4.85
N ALA A 120 -15.13 -1.38 -6.05
CA ALA A 120 -16.40 -1.73 -6.70
C ALA A 120 -17.06 -2.97 -6.08
N PRO A 121 -18.40 -2.96 -5.83
CA PRO A 121 -19.13 -4.11 -5.32
C PRO A 121 -18.97 -5.40 -6.13
N SER A 122 -18.63 -5.29 -7.42
CA SER A 122 -18.42 -6.42 -8.34
C SER A 122 -16.98 -6.99 -8.36
N SER A 123 -16.04 -6.39 -7.63
CA SER A 123 -14.62 -6.81 -7.64
C SER A 123 -13.91 -6.78 -6.28
N ARG A 124 -14.48 -6.13 -5.27
CA ARG A 124 -14.00 -6.19 -3.88
C ARG A 124 -14.42 -7.52 -3.21
N PRO A 125 -13.62 -8.09 -2.30
CA PRO A 125 -13.88 -9.42 -1.73
C PRO A 125 -14.93 -9.45 -0.62
N THR A 126 -15.48 -8.29 -0.19
CA THR A 126 -16.32 -8.20 1.01
C THR A 126 -17.33 -7.04 0.95
N PRO A 127 -18.53 -7.19 1.56
CA PRO A 127 -19.54 -6.13 1.71
C PRO A 127 -19.05 -4.83 2.35
N TYR A 128 -18.07 -4.92 3.28
CA TYR A 128 -17.43 -3.76 3.88
C TYR A 128 -15.97 -3.66 3.44
N LEU A 129 -15.52 -2.46 3.08
CA LEU A 129 -14.14 -2.19 2.70
C LEU A 129 -13.64 -0.93 3.42
N TRP A 130 -12.47 -1.04 4.04
CA TRP A 130 -11.74 0.05 4.69
C TRP A 130 -10.47 0.33 3.89
N ILE A 131 -10.40 1.44 3.18
CA ILE A 131 -9.19 1.86 2.46
C ILE A 131 -8.37 2.73 3.39
N ASN A 132 -7.16 2.32 3.76
CA ASN A 132 -6.28 3.05 4.67
C ASN A 132 -5.02 3.54 3.94
N ILE A 133 -4.68 4.81 4.15
CA ILE A 133 -3.52 5.49 3.55
C ILE A 133 -2.85 6.35 4.64
N PHE A 134 -1.52 6.29 4.73
CA PHE A 134 -0.71 7.26 5.45
C PHE A 134 0.12 8.08 4.45
N ALA A 135 -0.05 9.39 4.47
CA ALA A 135 0.62 10.33 3.59
C ALA A 135 1.75 11.05 4.34
N ARG A 136 2.98 10.91 3.84
CA ARG A 136 4.19 11.61 4.29
C ARG A 136 5.05 11.85 3.06
N ALA A 137 5.68 13.02 2.90
CA ALA A 137 6.60 13.20 1.79
C ALA A 137 7.92 12.45 2.04
N GLN A 138 8.38 11.71 1.03
CA GLN A 138 9.73 11.17 0.96
C GLN A 138 10.24 11.32 -0.47
N ASN A 139 11.56 11.40 -0.64
CA ASN A 139 12.19 11.60 -1.94
C ASN A 139 11.99 10.39 -2.88
N GLN A 140 11.91 9.19 -2.31
CA GLN A 140 11.59 7.92 -2.98
C GLN A 140 11.05 6.90 -1.97
N TYR A 141 10.41 5.85 -2.48
CA TYR A 141 9.76 4.80 -1.69
C TYR A 141 10.04 3.39 -2.24
N ILE A 142 10.02 3.22 -3.56
CA ILE A 142 10.14 1.94 -4.27
C ILE A 142 11.30 1.96 -5.28
N PHE A 143 11.68 3.14 -5.79
CA PHE A 143 12.74 3.29 -6.79
C PHE A 143 13.97 4.00 -6.20
N PRO A 144 15.04 3.27 -5.82
CA PRO A 144 16.26 3.88 -5.28
C PRO A 144 16.89 4.89 -6.25
N ASN A 145 17.49 5.93 -5.68
CA ASN A 145 18.15 7.08 -6.32
C ASN A 145 17.30 7.89 -7.33
N SER A 146 16.05 7.48 -7.60
CA SER A 146 15.15 8.19 -8.52
C SER A 146 14.86 9.65 -8.15
N ALA A 147 15.12 10.05 -6.90
CA ALA A 147 15.09 11.43 -6.45
C ALA A 147 16.10 12.35 -7.16
N GLU A 148 17.19 11.80 -7.68
CA GLU A 148 18.25 12.51 -8.38
C GLU A 148 17.87 12.80 -9.84
N HIS A 149 16.93 12.05 -10.40
CA HIS A 149 16.50 12.21 -11.79
C HIS A 149 15.71 13.53 -11.96
N PRO A 150 16.14 14.48 -12.82
CA PRO A 150 15.50 15.80 -12.95
C PRO A 150 14.05 15.76 -13.47
N GLY A 151 13.60 14.64 -14.04
CA GLY A 151 12.19 14.43 -14.39
C GLY A 151 11.28 14.16 -13.19
N LYS A 152 11.82 13.68 -12.05
CA LYS A 152 11.03 13.36 -10.85
C LYS A 152 10.62 14.64 -10.12
N ARG A 153 9.34 14.74 -9.79
CA ARG A 153 8.76 15.88 -9.05
C ARG A 153 8.14 15.42 -7.75
N VAL A 154 8.98 15.29 -6.72
CA VAL A 154 8.56 14.97 -5.35
C VAL A 154 7.54 16.01 -4.87
N LEU A 155 6.39 15.55 -4.35
CA LEU A 155 5.41 16.42 -3.72
C LEU A 155 5.84 16.73 -2.29
N ARG A 156 5.84 18.02 -1.92
CA ARG A 156 5.94 18.43 -0.51
C ARG A 156 4.70 17.95 0.25
N ASP A 157 4.87 17.62 1.53
CA ASP A 157 3.86 17.14 2.48
C ASP A 157 2.40 17.59 2.21
N ILE A 158 2.11 18.88 2.39
CA ILE A 158 0.75 19.44 2.20
C ILE A 158 0.18 19.13 0.80
N ASN A 159 1.02 19.16 -0.24
CA ASN A 159 0.60 18.86 -1.61
C ASN A 159 0.38 17.35 -1.83
N LEU A 160 1.11 16.49 -1.13
CA LEU A 160 0.85 15.05 -1.12
C LEU A 160 -0.44 14.71 -0.37
N CYS A 161 -0.71 15.36 0.76
CA CYS A 161 -1.98 15.25 1.48
C CYS A 161 -3.17 15.74 0.64
N LYS A 162 -3.04 16.86 -0.09
CA LYS A 162 -4.03 17.29 -1.10
C LYS A 162 -4.22 16.25 -2.19
N TRP A 163 -3.12 15.73 -2.75
CA TRP A 163 -3.14 14.75 -3.83
C TRP A 163 -3.86 13.47 -3.40
N TRP A 164 -3.59 12.95 -2.20
CA TRP A 164 -4.29 11.79 -1.65
C TRP A 164 -5.77 12.05 -1.39
N LYS A 165 -6.12 13.19 -0.77
CA LYS A 165 -7.52 13.59 -0.54
C LYS A 165 -8.31 13.59 -1.86
N GLU A 166 -7.81 14.30 -2.87
CA GLU A 166 -8.44 14.35 -4.19
C GLU A 166 -8.51 13.00 -4.91
N THR A 167 -7.47 12.16 -4.78
CA THR A 167 -7.39 10.88 -5.49
C THR A 167 -8.35 9.86 -4.87
N LEU A 168 -8.45 9.81 -3.53
CA LEU A 168 -9.39 8.94 -2.83
C LEU A 168 -10.83 9.37 -3.09
N GLU A 169 -11.14 10.68 -2.96
CA GLU A 169 -12.45 11.26 -3.29
C GLU A 169 -12.87 10.95 -4.74
N SER A 170 -12.02 11.25 -5.72
CA SER A 170 -12.32 11.01 -7.14
C SER A 170 -12.43 9.52 -7.49
N ALA A 171 -11.69 8.63 -6.82
CA ALA A 171 -11.74 7.20 -7.10
C ALA A 171 -12.95 6.51 -6.48
N VAL A 172 -13.34 6.89 -5.25
CA VAL A 172 -14.51 6.35 -4.56
C VAL A 172 -15.81 6.87 -5.20
N SER A 173 -15.89 8.16 -5.53
CA SER A 173 -17.10 8.79 -6.13
C SER A 173 -17.49 8.26 -7.51
N ARG A 174 -16.59 7.56 -8.21
CA ARG A 174 -16.88 6.89 -9.50
C ARG A 174 -17.67 5.59 -9.34
N VAL A 175 -17.81 5.08 -8.12
CA VAL A 175 -18.10 3.66 -7.85
C VAL A 175 -19.06 3.47 -6.68
N ALA A 176 -18.90 4.25 -5.61
CA ALA A 176 -19.89 4.37 -4.54
C ALA A 176 -20.74 5.61 -4.80
N GLY A 177 -22.07 5.43 -4.80
CA GLY A 177 -22.98 6.57 -4.62
C GLY A 177 -22.76 7.23 -3.26
N SER A 178 -23.05 8.54 -3.17
CA SER A 178 -22.68 9.43 -2.05
C SER A 178 -22.97 8.89 -0.64
N SER A 179 -24.06 8.14 -0.49
CA SER A 179 -24.54 7.56 0.76
C SER A 179 -23.80 6.29 1.22
N ASN A 180 -23.04 5.64 0.33
CA ASN A 180 -22.44 4.33 0.57
C ASN A 180 -20.94 4.40 0.95
N ALA A 181 -20.37 5.60 1.01
CA ALA A 181 -18.97 5.83 1.37
C ALA A 181 -18.80 7.01 2.34
N HIS A 182 -18.11 6.77 3.45
CA HIS A 182 -17.74 7.79 4.44
C HIS A 182 -16.22 7.99 4.39
N LEU A 183 -15.77 9.23 4.18
CA LEU A 183 -14.35 9.57 4.11
C LEU A 183 -13.89 10.27 5.39
N PHE A 184 -12.74 9.87 5.92
CA PHE A 184 -12.11 10.42 7.12
C PHE A 184 -10.71 10.93 6.78
N TYR A 185 -10.35 12.11 7.30
CA TYR A 185 -8.99 12.63 7.22
C TYR A 185 -8.54 13.26 8.53
N LEU A 186 -7.29 13.05 8.90
CA LEU A 186 -6.66 13.65 10.08
C LEU A 186 -5.24 14.08 9.73
N LEU A 187 -4.88 15.32 10.05
CA LEU A 187 -3.50 15.80 10.03
C LEU A 187 -3.05 15.90 11.51
N PRO A 188 -2.20 15.01 12.03
CA PRO A 188 -1.82 15.03 13.44
C PRO A 188 -1.18 16.37 13.83
N GLY A 189 -1.54 16.89 15.00
CA GLY A 189 -1.04 18.18 15.50
C GLY A 189 -1.74 19.42 14.94
N TYR A 190 -2.76 19.28 14.09
CA TYR A 190 -3.53 20.39 13.54
C TYR A 190 -5.01 20.35 13.95
N SER A 191 -5.59 21.53 14.18
CA SER A 191 -7.04 21.67 14.34
C SER A 191 -7.78 21.45 13.01
N TYR A 192 -9.10 21.22 13.09
CA TYR A 192 -9.96 21.12 11.90
C TYR A 192 -9.85 22.34 10.99
N LEU A 193 -9.85 23.55 11.55
CA LEU A 193 -9.83 24.80 10.76
C LEU A 193 -8.50 24.99 10.02
N GLU A 194 -7.38 24.63 10.66
CA GLU A 194 -6.06 24.65 10.02
C GLU A 194 -5.97 23.59 8.94
N ALA A 195 -6.32 22.33 9.23
CA ALA A 195 -6.27 21.25 8.26
C ALA A 195 -7.21 21.47 7.06
N MET A 196 -8.39 22.04 7.29
CA MET A 196 -9.32 22.49 6.26
C MET A 196 -8.68 23.57 5.38
N THR A 197 -8.15 24.64 5.99
CA THR A 197 -7.46 25.74 5.27
C THR A 197 -6.25 25.23 4.48
N MET A 198 -5.44 24.35 5.07
CA MET A 198 -4.27 23.75 4.43
C MET A 198 -4.67 22.91 3.23
N LEU A 199 -5.69 22.05 3.33
CA LEU A 199 -6.08 21.12 2.26
C LEU A 199 -7.07 21.71 1.24
N HIS A 200 -7.68 22.86 1.50
CA HIS A 200 -8.60 23.52 0.56
C HIS A 200 -7.96 23.83 -0.80
N LYS A 201 -8.80 23.74 -1.85
CA LYS A 201 -8.48 24.14 -3.22
C LYS A 201 -8.65 25.65 -3.35
N SER A 202 -7.54 26.38 -3.39
CA SER A 202 -7.55 27.84 -3.60
C SER A 202 -8.28 28.18 -4.90
N GLY A 203 -9.39 28.92 -4.80
CA GLY A 203 -10.24 29.30 -5.95
C GLY A 203 -11.44 28.38 -6.22
N ALA A 204 -11.64 27.29 -5.45
CA ALA A 204 -12.87 26.53 -5.51
C ALA A 204 -13.99 27.22 -4.70
N ALA A 205 -14.90 27.90 -5.40
CA ALA A 205 -16.22 28.21 -4.84
C ALA A 205 -16.98 26.89 -4.56
N PRO A 206 -17.93 26.86 -3.61
CA PRO A 206 -18.80 25.70 -3.45
C PRO A 206 -19.54 25.42 -4.76
N SER A 207 -19.35 24.22 -5.30
CA SER A 207 -19.87 23.82 -6.61
C SER A 207 -21.37 23.52 -6.52
N ILE A 208 -22.21 24.55 -6.61
CA ILE A 208 -23.68 24.45 -6.59
C ILE A 208 -24.24 23.79 -7.88
N SER A 209 -23.43 23.69 -8.95
CA SER A 209 -23.79 22.91 -10.13
C SER A 209 -23.92 21.42 -9.79
N PRO A 210 -25.09 20.78 -10.02
CA PRO A 210 -25.29 19.37 -9.69
C PRO A 210 -24.38 18.49 -10.54
N SER A 211 -23.61 17.61 -9.89
CA SER A 211 -22.82 16.61 -10.61
C SER A 211 -23.75 15.50 -11.14
N PRO A 212 -23.53 14.97 -12.36
CA PRO A 212 -24.31 13.86 -12.90
C PRO A 212 -24.09 12.52 -12.17
N HIS A 213 -23.35 12.52 -11.07
CA HIS A 213 -23.04 11.36 -10.22
C HIS A 213 -23.45 11.58 -8.75
N GLY A 214 -24.29 12.59 -8.48
CA GLY A 214 -24.73 12.95 -7.14
C GLY A 214 -23.75 13.88 -6.41
N ASN A 215 -23.92 14.00 -5.09
CA ASN A 215 -23.01 14.78 -4.24
C ASN A 215 -21.69 14.02 -4.01
N PRO A 216 -20.55 14.71 -3.80
CA PRO A 216 -19.35 14.04 -3.33
C PRO A 216 -19.59 13.40 -1.94
N PRO A 217 -18.96 12.26 -1.62
CA PRO A 217 -19.04 11.65 -0.30
C PRO A 217 -18.45 12.60 0.77
N GLN A 218 -19.08 12.62 1.94
CA GLN A 218 -18.72 13.57 3.00
C GLN A 218 -17.37 13.22 3.64
N TRP A 219 -16.54 14.25 3.83
CA TRP A 219 -15.32 14.19 4.64
C TRP A 219 -15.60 14.57 6.09
N THR A 220 -15.40 13.64 7.01
CA THR A 220 -15.24 13.92 8.45
C THR A 220 -13.76 14.19 8.76
N TYR A 221 -13.48 15.17 9.64
CA TYR A 221 -12.15 15.36 10.21
C TYR A 221 -11.99 14.55 11.49
N GLY A 222 -10.85 13.87 11.64
CA GLY A 222 -10.62 12.91 12.71
C GLY A 222 -10.49 11.48 12.18
N HIS A 223 -10.73 10.50 13.05
CA HIS A 223 -10.52 9.08 12.76
C HIS A 223 -11.83 8.28 12.71
N PRO A 224 -11.88 7.18 11.95
CA PRO A 224 -13.06 6.31 11.84
C PRO A 224 -13.38 5.51 13.11
N TYR A 225 -12.40 5.32 13.98
CA TYR A 225 -12.57 4.60 15.25
C TYR A 225 -13.48 5.39 16.18
N HIS A 226 -14.30 4.71 16.99
CA HIS A 226 -15.51 5.24 17.68
C HIS A 226 -16.63 5.81 16.78
N GLN A 227 -16.35 6.28 15.56
CA GLN A 227 -17.31 7.04 14.75
C GLN A 227 -18.02 6.24 13.65
N SER A 228 -17.57 5.03 13.32
CA SER A 228 -18.16 4.21 12.25
C SER A 228 -19.17 3.16 12.76
N SER A 229 -20.33 3.11 12.12
CA SER A 229 -21.36 2.07 12.28
C SER A 229 -21.11 0.79 11.46
N ALA A 230 -20.00 0.69 10.73
CA ALA A 230 -19.66 -0.51 9.97
C ALA A 230 -19.22 -1.66 10.89
N PRO A 231 -19.55 -2.94 10.60
CA PRO A 231 -19.30 -4.10 11.48
C PRO A 231 -17.84 -4.57 11.52
N PHE A 232 -16.91 -3.73 11.08
CA PHE A 232 -15.49 -3.85 11.42
C PHE A 232 -15.34 -3.67 12.93
N PRO A 233 -14.28 -4.20 13.59
CA PRO A 233 -13.98 -3.82 14.96
C PRO A 233 -13.52 -2.34 15.01
N SER A 234 -14.47 -1.40 15.05
CA SER A 234 -14.26 0.05 15.01
C SER A 234 -13.60 0.65 16.27
N THR A 235 -13.09 -0.21 17.14
CA THR A 235 -12.23 0.11 18.30
C THR A 235 -10.79 -0.40 18.14
N LEU A 236 -10.49 -1.21 17.11
CA LEU A 236 -9.16 -1.81 16.91
C LEU A 236 -8.41 -1.14 15.77
N ILE A 237 -7.30 -0.47 16.11
CA ILE A 237 -6.32 0.01 15.14
C ILE A 237 -5.57 -1.19 14.52
N PRO A 238 -5.43 -1.27 13.19
CA PRO A 238 -4.64 -2.32 12.55
C PRO A 238 -3.13 -2.02 12.58
N SER A 239 -2.33 -3.01 12.95
CA SER A 239 -0.86 -3.01 12.87
C SER A 239 -0.41 -3.27 11.43
N LEU A 240 -0.38 -2.20 10.63
CA LEU A 240 -0.03 -2.24 9.21
C LEU A 240 1.50 -2.11 8.97
N PRO A 241 2.06 -2.77 7.94
CA PRO A 241 3.51 -2.75 7.68
C PRO A 241 4.00 -1.34 7.28
N ASP A 242 5.15 -0.94 7.81
CA ASP A 242 5.74 0.41 7.67
C ASP A 242 4.86 1.59 8.15
N ASP A 243 3.73 1.33 8.82
CA ASP A 243 2.80 2.36 9.27
C ASP A 243 3.16 2.88 10.68
N PRO A 244 3.23 4.21 10.92
CA PRO A 244 3.55 4.77 12.23
C PRO A 244 2.53 4.41 13.32
N LYS A 245 1.28 4.08 12.98
CA LYS A 245 0.31 3.57 13.97
C LYS A 245 0.74 2.24 14.56
N ALA A 246 1.29 1.34 13.73
CA ALA A 246 1.78 0.05 14.19
C ALA A 246 2.95 0.25 15.16
N ARG A 247 3.93 1.06 14.76
CA ARG A 247 5.09 1.43 15.60
C ARG A 247 4.68 2.06 16.93
N PHE A 248 3.68 2.95 16.93
CA PHE A 248 3.22 3.57 18.17
C PHE A 248 2.43 2.59 19.07
N LEU A 249 1.67 1.64 18.50
CA LEU A 249 1.12 0.52 19.27
C LEU A 249 2.22 -0.34 19.89
N ASP A 250 3.27 -0.66 19.13
CA ASP A 250 4.42 -1.43 19.60
C ASP A 250 5.16 -0.71 20.74
N GLU A 251 5.31 0.63 20.65
CA GLU A 251 5.90 1.45 21.71
C GLU A 251 5.03 1.51 22.97
N ILE A 252 3.71 1.73 22.88
CA ILE A 252 2.82 1.67 24.05
C ILE A 252 2.83 0.26 24.65
N ALA A 253 2.86 -0.80 23.83
CA ALA A 253 3.01 -2.17 24.30
C ALA A 253 4.35 -2.45 25.01
N SER A 254 5.36 -1.60 24.79
CA SER A 254 6.69 -1.72 25.41
C SER A 254 6.87 -0.94 26.70
N THR A 255 5.96 -0.01 27.06
CA THR A 255 6.12 0.76 28.31
C THR A 255 5.95 -0.13 29.54
N THR A 256 6.91 0.00 30.45
CA THR A 256 6.93 -0.73 31.72
C THR A 256 6.02 -0.08 32.75
N SER A 257 5.56 -0.84 33.74
CA SER A 257 4.68 -0.28 34.79
C SER A 257 5.32 0.83 35.60
N GLU A 258 6.65 0.87 35.68
CA GLU A 258 7.41 1.96 36.32
C GLU A 258 7.15 3.34 35.67
N ASP A 259 6.79 3.38 34.38
CA ASP A 259 6.38 4.61 33.67
C ASP A 259 4.89 4.96 33.90
N LEU A 260 4.07 4.00 34.34
CA LEU A 260 2.62 4.15 34.55
C LEU A 260 2.26 4.56 35.98
N ASP A 261 3.10 4.21 36.96
CA ASP A 261 2.95 4.60 38.37
C ASP A 261 3.59 5.99 38.69
N ALA A 262 4.18 6.66 37.70
CA ALA A 262 4.80 7.98 37.83
C ALA A 262 3.74 9.11 37.94
N PRO A 263 3.65 9.86 39.06
CA PRO A 263 2.65 10.93 39.20
C PRO A 263 2.88 12.09 38.23
N THR A 264 1.79 12.70 37.76
CA THR A 264 1.77 13.78 36.74
C THR A 264 2.47 15.06 37.22
N ALA A 265 3.81 15.10 37.12
CA ALA A 265 4.60 16.30 37.31
C ALA A 265 4.76 17.07 35.98
N LEU A 266 4.48 18.37 36.01
CA LEU A 266 4.64 19.26 34.85
C LEU A 266 6.11 19.29 34.37
N PRO A 267 6.37 19.36 33.05
CA PRO A 267 7.72 19.40 32.50
C PRO A 267 8.40 20.74 32.82
N THR A 268 9.06 20.80 33.97
CA THR A 268 9.91 21.93 34.36
C THR A 268 11.28 21.80 33.69
N SER A 269 11.66 22.82 32.93
CA SER A 269 12.89 22.83 32.14
C SER A 269 14.13 22.88 33.03
N SER A 270 14.81 21.73 33.16
CA SER A 270 16.12 21.63 33.79
C SER A 270 17.12 20.96 32.84
N ALA A 271 18.29 21.59 32.69
CA ALA A 271 19.37 21.11 31.82
C ALA A 271 20.11 19.92 32.46
N PRO A 272 20.74 19.02 31.67
CA PRO A 272 21.39 17.83 32.20
C PRO A 272 22.56 18.20 33.16
N PRO A 273 22.68 17.53 34.33
CA PRO A 273 23.71 17.82 35.30
C PRO A 273 25.10 17.42 34.79
N THR A 274 25.99 18.40 34.65
CA THR A 274 27.36 18.20 34.11
C THR A 274 28.30 17.57 35.14
N LYS A 275 28.34 16.23 35.17
CA LYS A 275 29.25 15.48 36.06
C LYS A 275 30.69 15.51 35.54
N ARG A 276 31.47 16.51 35.97
CA ARG A 276 32.90 16.67 35.64
C ARG A 276 33.75 15.48 36.14
N GLN A 277 34.23 14.71 35.17
CA GLN A 277 35.54 14.05 35.06
C GLN A 277 36.48 14.07 36.29
N ARG A 278 36.95 12.89 36.71
CA ARG A 278 38.25 12.71 37.38
C ARG A 278 39.21 12.03 36.40
N VAL A 279 40.46 12.50 36.35
CA VAL A 279 41.45 12.11 35.34
C VAL A 279 42.25 10.87 35.77
N ASN A 280 42.56 10.00 34.80
CA ASN A 280 43.84 9.29 34.64
C ASN A 280 43.92 8.72 33.20
N SER A 281 45.14 8.65 32.64
CA SER A 281 45.46 8.28 31.25
C SER A 281 46.94 7.83 31.18
N PRO A 282 47.48 7.31 30.05
CA PRO A 282 46.85 6.79 28.82
C PRO A 282 47.32 5.36 28.43
N ASN A 283 46.74 4.74 27.38
CA ASN A 283 47.47 4.38 26.14
C ASN A 283 46.59 3.77 25.01
N ASP A 284 47.05 3.97 23.78
CA ASP A 284 47.01 3.09 22.59
C ASP A 284 45.69 2.55 21.98
N SER A 285 44.97 3.45 21.31
CA SER A 285 44.72 3.40 19.84
C SER A 285 43.79 2.34 19.18
N LYS A 286 43.07 2.80 18.13
CA LYS A 286 42.47 2.08 16.99
C LYS A 286 41.36 1.04 17.26
N SER A 287 40.11 1.37 16.87
CA SER A 287 39.23 0.43 16.15
C SER A 287 38.12 1.13 15.35
N ALA A 288 37.61 0.45 14.32
CA ALA A 288 36.67 0.96 13.31
C ALA A 288 35.29 1.39 13.82
N SER A 289 34.63 2.25 13.04
CA SER A 289 33.19 2.54 13.12
C SER A 289 32.37 1.47 12.40
N SER A 290 31.46 0.78 13.11
CA SER A 290 30.52 -0.17 12.51
C SER A 290 29.07 0.17 12.87
N SER A 291 28.33 0.77 11.95
CA SER A 291 26.89 1.02 12.08
C SER A 291 26.09 -0.27 11.89
N ALA A 292 25.84 -1.00 12.98
CA ALA A 292 25.09 -2.25 12.94
C ALA A 292 23.57 -1.99 12.81
N SER A 293 23.03 -2.16 11.60
CA SER A 293 21.59 -2.18 11.36
C SER A 293 20.98 -3.49 11.87
N SER A 294 20.07 -3.40 12.85
CA SER A 294 19.46 -4.57 13.49
C SER A 294 18.35 -5.21 12.64
N ALA A 295 18.72 -5.79 11.50
CA ALA A 295 17.84 -6.55 10.62
C ALA A 295 17.49 -7.93 11.24
N ALA A 296 16.67 -7.92 12.29
CA ALA A 296 16.27 -9.10 13.05
C ALA A 296 15.31 -10.01 12.26
N LYS A 297 15.87 -10.83 11.34
CA LYS A 297 15.15 -11.78 10.49
C LYS A 297 14.68 -13.02 11.28
N GLY A 298 13.80 -12.80 12.26
CA GLY A 298 13.30 -13.81 13.19
C GLY A 298 12.40 -14.85 12.53
N LYS A 299 12.65 -16.14 12.82
CA LYS A 299 11.72 -17.23 12.47
C LYS A 299 10.42 -17.06 13.27
N GLY A 300 9.27 -17.23 12.61
CA GLY A 300 7.95 -16.93 13.17
C GLY A 300 7.52 -17.83 14.33
N LYS A 301 7.96 -17.50 15.55
CA LYS A 301 7.11 -17.65 16.74
C LYS A 301 6.12 -16.48 16.74
N ALA A 302 4.82 -16.76 16.90
CA ALA A 302 3.84 -15.70 17.11
C ALA A 302 4.22 -14.92 18.38
N LEU A 303 4.28 -13.59 18.29
CA LEU A 303 4.62 -12.76 19.44
C LEU A 303 3.49 -12.86 20.47
N GLN A 304 3.78 -13.53 21.60
CA GLN A 304 2.89 -13.57 22.74
C GLN A 304 2.89 -12.20 23.40
N VAL A 305 1.82 -11.45 23.17
CA VAL A 305 1.62 -10.14 23.83
C VAL A 305 1.49 -10.39 25.33
N THR A 306 2.30 -9.67 26.11
CA THR A 306 2.33 -9.84 27.56
C THR A 306 1.11 -9.20 28.21
N PRO A 307 0.70 -9.65 29.42
CA PRO A 307 -0.33 -8.96 30.20
C PRO A 307 0.04 -7.52 30.56
N ALA A 308 1.33 -7.16 30.57
CA ALA A 308 1.80 -5.80 30.72
C ALA A 308 1.48 -4.94 29.47
N ALA A 309 1.83 -5.43 28.27
CA ALA A 309 1.51 -4.78 27.01
C ALA A 309 -0.01 -4.56 26.82
N GLN A 310 -0.83 -5.55 27.19
CA GLN A 310 -2.29 -5.41 27.20
C GLN A 310 -2.76 -4.33 28.17
N ARG A 311 -2.17 -4.23 29.38
CA ARG A 311 -2.51 -3.18 30.35
C ARG A 311 -2.10 -1.79 29.87
N ALA A 312 -0.89 -1.64 29.33
CA ALA A 312 -0.39 -0.36 28.82
C ALA A 312 -1.25 0.17 27.67
N LEU A 313 -1.64 -0.69 26.73
CA LEU A 313 -2.56 -0.33 25.65
C LEU A 313 -4.00 -0.09 26.13
N ALA A 314 -4.49 -0.83 27.12
CA ALA A 314 -5.81 -0.58 27.71
C ALA A 314 -5.88 0.69 28.57
N ALA A 315 -4.73 1.24 28.99
CA ALA A 315 -4.63 2.50 29.72
C ALA A 315 -4.62 3.74 28.81
N VAL A 316 -4.47 3.58 27.49
CA VAL A 316 -4.51 4.68 26.51
C VAL A 316 -5.82 4.62 25.75
N SER A 317 -6.62 5.69 25.82
CA SER A 317 -7.88 5.75 25.06
C SER A 317 -7.62 5.94 23.56
N ILE A 318 -8.59 5.64 22.68
CA ILE A 318 -8.39 5.80 21.24
C ILE A 318 -8.18 7.26 20.84
N ASP A 319 -8.94 8.18 21.45
CA ASP A 319 -8.87 9.61 21.16
C ASP A 319 -7.50 10.16 21.66
N GLU A 320 -7.06 9.74 22.84
CA GLU A 320 -5.72 10.02 23.38
C GLU A 320 -4.58 9.40 22.55
N PHE A 321 -4.75 8.19 21.99
CA PHE A 321 -3.80 7.62 21.04
C PHE A 321 -3.62 8.57 19.86
N TRP A 322 -4.72 9.13 19.34
CA TRP A 322 -4.68 10.05 18.21
C TRP A 322 -4.18 11.47 18.54
N GLU A 323 -4.34 11.94 19.77
CA GLU A 323 -3.63 13.12 20.29
C GLU A 323 -2.12 12.84 20.41
N ARG A 324 -1.73 11.75 21.08
CA ARG A 324 -0.32 11.33 21.24
C ARG A 324 0.36 11.06 19.89
N MET A 325 -0.37 10.63 18.87
CA MET A 325 0.11 10.46 17.48
C MET A 325 0.70 11.75 16.87
N ALA A 326 0.32 12.94 17.34
CA ALA A 326 0.88 14.22 16.89
C ALA A 326 2.37 14.41 17.25
N PHE A 327 2.83 13.78 18.33
CA PHE A 327 4.18 13.96 18.87
C PHE A 327 5.19 12.91 18.34
N ARG A 328 4.74 11.99 17.49
CA ARG A 328 5.56 10.92 16.90
C ARG A 328 6.57 11.48 15.90
N GLN A 329 7.73 10.86 15.76
CA GLN A 329 8.79 11.35 14.84
C GLN A 329 8.30 11.41 13.38
N GLU A 330 7.49 10.46 12.94
CA GLU A 330 6.94 10.45 11.58
C GLU A 330 5.93 11.57 11.32
N CYS A 331 5.30 12.12 12.37
CA CYS A 331 4.18 13.07 12.29
C CYS A 331 4.50 14.48 12.83
N SER A 332 5.71 14.71 13.32
CA SER A 332 6.15 15.97 13.93
C SER A 332 7.33 16.62 13.17
N GLN A 333 8.15 17.41 13.85
CA GLN A 333 9.35 18.07 13.29
C GLN A 333 9.09 18.99 12.07
N GLY A 334 7.86 19.49 11.92
CA GLY A 334 7.46 20.42 10.86
C GLY A 334 7.04 19.76 9.54
N ALA A 335 6.97 18.42 9.48
CA ALA A 335 6.39 17.69 8.36
C ALA A 335 4.85 17.63 8.49
N VAL A 336 4.11 17.84 7.39
CA VAL A 336 2.63 17.77 7.40
C VAL A 336 2.15 16.41 6.89
N THR A 337 2.08 15.44 7.79
CA THR A 337 1.56 14.11 7.45
C THR A 337 0.04 14.02 7.59
N GLY A 338 -0.57 13.05 6.93
CA GLY A 338 -2.03 12.87 6.95
C GLY A 338 -2.45 11.41 6.90
N PHE A 339 -3.40 11.03 7.75
CA PHE A 339 -4.12 9.77 7.65
C PHE A 339 -5.41 9.99 6.86
N PHE A 340 -5.68 9.08 5.94
CA PHE A 340 -6.91 9.06 5.15
C PHE A 340 -7.52 7.66 5.23
N THR A 341 -8.80 7.59 5.58
CA THR A 341 -9.58 6.35 5.54
C THR A 341 -10.85 6.54 4.72
N ALA A 342 -11.16 5.61 3.81
CA ALA A 342 -12.50 5.50 3.22
C ALA A 342 -13.18 4.23 3.73
N ILE A 343 -14.42 4.34 4.20
CA ILE A 343 -15.25 3.21 4.60
C ILE A 343 -16.38 3.06 3.58
N LEU A 344 -16.44 1.92 2.89
CA LEU A 344 -17.46 1.61 1.90
C LEU A 344 -18.36 0.46 2.41
N SER A 345 -19.64 0.77 2.56
CA SER A 345 -20.70 -0.16 2.98
C SER A 345 -21.28 -0.96 1.80
N PRO A 346 -22.07 -2.02 2.02
CA PRO A 346 -22.90 -2.59 0.97
C PRO A 346 -23.98 -1.58 0.58
N GLN A 347 -24.31 -1.50 -0.71
CA GLN A 347 -25.49 -0.75 -1.14
C GLN A 347 -26.71 -1.56 -0.73
N LEU A 348 -27.54 -1.02 0.18
CA LEU A 348 -28.85 -1.59 0.46
C LEU A 348 -29.73 -1.36 -0.78
N PRO A 349 -30.45 -2.39 -1.28
CA PRO A 349 -31.42 -2.18 -2.34
C PRO A 349 -32.54 -1.28 -1.80
N VAL A 350 -32.71 -0.11 -2.40
CA VAL A 350 -33.87 0.74 -2.13
C VAL A 350 -35.08 0.07 -2.78
N ASN A 351 -35.94 -0.53 -1.97
CA ASN A 351 -37.28 -0.89 -2.42
C ASN A 351 -38.07 0.41 -2.56
N ASP A 352 -38.37 0.85 -3.78
CA ASP A 352 -39.30 1.95 -4.08
C ASP A 352 -40.77 1.55 -3.82
N ALA A 353 -41.01 0.96 -2.65
CA ALA A 353 -42.30 0.51 -2.17
C ALA A 353 -43.02 1.64 -1.44
N GLN A 354 -43.59 2.56 -2.24
CA GLN A 354 -44.71 3.44 -1.92
C GLN A 354 -44.70 4.13 -0.54
N ILE A 355 -44.33 5.41 -0.51
CA ILE A 355 -44.75 6.32 0.58
C ILE A 355 -46.26 6.54 0.44
N PRO A 356 -47.11 6.14 1.41
CA PRO A 356 -48.51 6.52 1.41
C PRO A 356 -48.61 7.98 1.84
N GLN A 357 -49.30 8.82 1.06
CA GLN A 357 -49.61 10.17 1.49
C GLN A 357 -50.78 10.11 2.48
N GLU A 358 -50.56 10.49 3.73
CA GLU A 358 -51.65 10.67 4.69
C GLU A 358 -52.49 11.90 4.30
N ALA A 359 -53.71 11.64 3.82
CA ALA A 359 -54.75 12.64 3.61
C ALA A 359 -55.75 12.57 4.77
N SER A 360 -56.12 13.72 5.32
CA SER A 360 -56.80 13.83 6.63
C SER A 360 -58.32 13.70 6.56
N GLN A 361 -58.91 13.16 7.64
CA GLN A 361 -60.35 13.18 7.99
C GLN A 361 -61.26 12.29 7.08
N ALA A 362 -62.34 11.66 7.55
CA ALA A 362 -63.09 11.74 8.82
C ALA A 362 -63.81 10.41 9.16
N GLY A 363 -64.44 10.29 10.33
CA GLY A 363 -65.44 9.26 10.65
C GLY A 363 -65.26 8.58 12.01
N LEU A 364 -66.37 8.37 12.71
CA LEU A 364 -66.50 7.57 13.94
C LEU A 364 -67.49 6.41 13.67
N ASP A 365 -67.32 5.27 14.37
CA ASP A 365 -68.39 4.56 15.12
C ASP A 365 -68.10 3.05 15.30
N ASP A 366 -67.79 2.66 16.55
CA ASP A 366 -68.07 1.38 17.24
C ASP A 366 -67.56 0.01 16.67
N PRO A 367 -67.65 -1.14 17.40
CA PRO A 367 -66.47 -2.02 17.54
C PRO A 367 -66.71 -3.55 17.33
N LEU A 368 -65.72 -4.35 17.76
CA LEU A 368 -65.66 -5.83 17.87
C LEU A 368 -65.20 -6.62 16.63
N VAL A 369 -64.00 -7.23 16.73
CA VAL A 369 -63.66 -8.62 16.31
C VAL A 369 -62.21 -8.94 16.76
N PRO A 370 -61.81 -10.20 17.04
CA PRO A 370 -60.58 -10.48 17.80
C PRO A 370 -59.24 -10.34 17.04
N THR A 371 -58.17 -10.06 17.80
CA THR A 371 -56.80 -9.92 17.30
C THR A 371 -56.15 -11.25 16.92
N SER A 372 -56.04 -11.53 15.62
CA SER A 372 -55.16 -12.58 15.09
C SER A 372 -53.69 -12.11 15.14
N GLY A 373 -52.92 -12.63 16.10
CA GLY A 373 -51.54 -12.22 16.36
C GLY A 373 -50.54 -12.66 15.30
N VAL A 374 -50.50 -11.99 14.15
CA VAL A 374 -49.41 -12.12 13.18
C VAL A 374 -48.16 -11.43 13.74
N SER A 375 -47.29 -12.20 14.38
CA SER A 375 -45.98 -11.71 14.86
C SER A 375 -45.09 -11.37 13.66
N ALA A 376 -45.15 -10.10 13.23
CA ALA A 376 -44.33 -9.51 12.18
C ALA A 376 -42.87 -9.40 12.62
N THR A 377 -42.22 -10.56 12.73
CA THR A 377 -40.80 -10.69 13.04
C THR A 377 -40.01 -9.94 11.97
N PRO A 378 -39.24 -8.88 12.30
CA PRO A 378 -38.47 -8.17 11.30
C PRO A 378 -37.39 -9.10 10.76
N LEU A 379 -37.59 -9.58 9.53
CA LEU A 379 -36.64 -10.45 8.85
C LEU A 379 -35.33 -9.69 8.63
N ARG A 380 -34.38 -9.86 9.55
CA ARG A 380 -32.97 -9.47 9.33
C ARG A 380 -32.54 -10.10 8.00
N PRO A 381 -32.12 -9.30 6.99
CA PRO A 381 -31.63 -9.87 5.75
C PRO A 381 -30.43 -10.78 6.06
N THR A 382 -30.57 -12.07 5.76
CA THR A 382 -29.52 -13.08 5.98
C THR A 382 -28.45 -12.97 4.90
N TYR A 383 -27.71 -11.85 4.93
CA TYR A 383 -26.58 -11.57 4.08
C TYR A 383 -25.40 -12.50 4.40
N SER A 384 -25.49 -13.75 3.94
CA SER A 384 -24.35 -14.67 3.82
C SER A 384 -23.47 -14.28 2.61
N LEU A 385 -23.08 -13.00 2.54
CA LEU A 385 -22.33 -12.42 1.43
C LEU A 385 -20.84 -12.76 1.45
N PHE A 386 -20.35 -13.45 2.50
CA PHE A 386 -19.01 -14.01 2.51
C PHE A 386 -19.03 -15.42 1.90
N SER A 387 -18.73 -15.51 0.60
CA SER A 387 -18.38 -16.79 -0.04
C SER A 387 -16.92 -17.18 0.30
N PRO A 388 -16.62 -18.47 0.56
CA PRO A 388 -15.24 -18.98 0.69
C PRO A 388 -14.35 -18.65 -0.51
N GLU A 389 -14.93 -18.55 -1.71
CA GLU A 389 -14.28 -18.18 -2.98
C GLU A 389 -13.43 -16.90 -2.88
N ASN A 390 -13.77 -15.98 -1.97
CA ASN A 390 -13.00 -14.76 -1.73
C ASN A 390 -11.57 -15.02 -1.23
N LEU A 391 -11.32 -16.17 -0.60
CA LEU A 391 -10.00 -16.61 -0.15
C LEU A 391 -9.32 -17.58 -1.12
N GLU A 392 -10.03 -18.13 -2.09
CA GLU A 392 -9.52 -19.17 -2.99
C GLU A 392 -8.40 -18.69 -3.93
N SER A 393 -7.72 -19.69 -4.52
CA SER A 393 -6.71 -19.49 -5.55
C SER A 393 -7.36 -19.13 -6.89
N PHE A 394 -7.10 -17.91 -7.39
CA PHE A 394 -7.48 -17.52 -8.75
C PHE A 394 -6.26 -17.55 -9.69
N PRO A 395 -6.47 -17.80 -11.00
CA PRO A 395 -5.39 -17.75 -11.99
C PRO A 395 -4.62 -16.43 -11.96
N GLY A 396 -3.29 -16.52 -12.00
CA GLY A 396 -2.37 -15.37 -11.89
C GLY A 396 -1.94 -14.98 -10.48
N GLN A 397 -2.39 -15.68 -9.43
CA GLN A 397 -1.73 -15.57 -8.11
C GLN A 397 -0.29 -16.09 -8.19
N GLN A 398 0.58 -15.58 -7.32
CA GLN A 398 1.96 -16.05 -7.13
C GLN A 398 2.23 -16.32 -5.64
N PRO A 399 3.15 -17.24 -5.29
CA PRO A 399 3.62 -17.38 -3.92
C PRO A 399 4.20 -16.05 -3.40
N ILE A 400 3.98 -15.70 -2.13
CA ILE A 400 4.40 -14.39 -1.58
C ILE A 400 5.91 -14.11 -1.77
N ALA A 401 6.74 -15.15 -1.68
CA ALA A 401 8.19 -15.07 -1.91
C ALA A 401 8.59 -14.59 -3.33
N VAL A 402 7.70 -14.70 -4.32
CA VAL A 402 7.88 -14.11 -5.66
C VAL A 402 7.81 -12.59 -5.58
N LEU A 403 6.79 -12.04 -4.91
CA LEU A 403 6.65 -10.59 -4.71
C LEU A 403 7.81 -10.05 -3.87
N ASP A 404 8.13 -10.73 -2.76
CA ASP A 404 9.25 -10.35 -1.88
C ASP A 404 10.58 -10.31 -2.66
N ARG A 405 10.81 -11.27 -3.57
CA ARG A 405 11.99 -11.30 -4.44
C ARG A 405 11.97 -10.21 -5.51
N VAL A 406 10.83 -9.96 -6.17
CA VAL A 406 10.71 -8.88 -7.18
C VAL A 406 10.92 -7.50 -6.55
N ILE A 407 10.32 -7.25 -5.38
CA ILE A 407 10.51 -6.00 -4.62
C ILE A 407 11.96 -5.90 -4.12
N SER A 408 12.55 -6.99 -3.64
CA SER A 408 13.97 -6.99 -3.23
C SER A 408 14.92 -6.73 -4.40
N THR A 409 14.67 -7.29 -5.59
CA THR A 409 15.45 -6.94 -6.80
C THR A 409 15.28 -5.46 -7.13
N LEU A 410 14.04 -4.96 -7.16
CA LEU A 410 13.72 -3.57 -7.51
C LEU A 410 14.36 -2.54 -6.55
N MET A 411 14.37 -2.84 -5.25
CA MET A 411 14.95 -2.01 -4.18
C MET A 411 16.48 -2.10 -4.10
N ASN A 412 17.13 -2.98 -4.86
CA ASN A 412 18.60 -3.10 -4.97
C ASN A 412 19.14 -2.58 -6.32
N LEU A 413 18.34 -1.80 -7.06
CA LEU A 413 18.69 -1.25 -8.38
C LEU A 413 18.55 0.28 -8.40
N ASP A 414 19.25 0.92 -9.33
CA ASP A 414 19.35 2.38 -9.44
C ASP A 414 18.43 2.96 -10.52
N PHE A 415 17.73 4.05 -10.20
CA PHE A 415 16.82 4.78 -11.09
C PHE A 415 17.13 6.28 -11.23
N GLY A 416 18.30 6.74 -10.74
CA GLY A 416 18.70 8.15 -10.74
C GLY A 416 19.06 8.69 -12.14
N SER A 417 19.61 7.86 -13.02
CA SER A 417 19.82 8.18 -14.44
C SER A 417 18.93 7.33 -15.35
N THR A 418 18.58 7.84 -16.53
CA THR A 418 17.74 7.11 -17.50
C THR A 418 18.39 5.82 -17.98
N GLU A 419 19.72 5.80 -18.15
CA GLU A 419 20.44 4.58 -18.51
C GLU A 419 20.37 3.52 -17.40
N MET A 420 20.58 3.93 -16.14
CA MET A 420 20.46 3.01 -14.99
C MET A 420 19.02 2.50 -14.84
N ALA A 421 18.02 3.38 -14.99
CA ALA A 421 16.61 3.01 -14.94
C ALA A 421 16.20 2.05 -16.07
N LEU A 422 16.74 2.19 -17.29
CA LEU A 422 16.55 1.24 -18.41
C LEU A 422 17.17 -0.13 -18.09
N ARG A 423 18.42 -0.14 -17.58
CA ARG A 423 19.11 -1.37 -17.15
C ARG A 423 18.35 -2.07 -16.02
N ALA A 424 17.93 -1.32 -15.00
CA ALA A 424 17.16 -1.81 -13.86
C ALA A 424 15.80 -2.38 -14.28
N THR A 425 15.10 -1.71 -15.21
CA THR A 425 13.83 -2.17 -15.76
C THR A 425 14.01 -3.52 -16.47
N ARG A 426 15.03 -3.67 -17.32
CA ARG A 426 15.35 -4.95 -17.97
C ARG A 426 15.61 -6.07 -16.95
N VAL A 427 16.43 -5.82 -15.93
CA VAL A 427 16.73 -6.80 -14.87
C VAL A 427 15.47 -7.24 -14.11
N VAL A 428 14.56 -6.33 -13.80
CA VAL A 428 13.30 -6.66 -13.12
C VAL A 428 12.29 -7.34 -14.05
N GLU A 429 12.12 -6.89 -15.30
CA GLU A 429 11.23 -7.55 -16.28
C GLU A 429 11.70 -8.99 -16.57
N ASP A 430 13.00 -9.24 -16.72
CA ASP A 430 13.55 -10.59 -16.89
C ASP A 430 13.51 -11.42 -15.59
N SER A 431 13.67 -10.79 -14.42
CA SER A 431 13.47 -11.48 -13.13
C SER A 431 12.01 -11.93 -12.96
N ILE A 432 11.03 -11.10 -13.35
CA ILE A 432 9.60 -11.46 -13.34
C ILE A 432 9.34 -12.60 -14.33
N ARG A 433 9.91 -12.53 -15.54
CA ARG A 433 9.83 -13.58 -16.57
C ARG A 433 10.23 -14.96 -16.03
N VAL A 434 11.44 -15.04 -15.45
CA VAL A 434 12.02 -16.29 -14.94
C VAL A 434 11.26 -16.82 -13.72
N ILE A 435 10.91 -15.97 -12.75
CA ILE A 435 10.30 -16.43 -11.49
C ILE A 435 8.82 -16.81 -11.69
N CYS A 436 8.07 -16.04 -12.49
CA CYS A 436 6.64 -16.25 -12.66
C CYS A 436 6.28 -17.25 -13.78
N GLY A 437 7.28 -17.82 -14.49
CA GLY A 437 7.05 -18.71 -15.64
C GLY A 437 6.40 -18.03 -16.84
N VAL A 438 6.61 -16.71 -16.97
CA VAL A 438 5.98 -15.84 -17.97
C VAL A 438 6.82 -15.83 -19.25
N GLY A 439 6.18 -15.84 -20.42
CA GLY A 439 6.87 -15.80 -21.71
C GLY A 439 7.56 -14.45 -22.02
N PRO A 440 8.28 -14.33 -23.15
CA PRO A 440 8.67 -13.02 -23.67
C PRO A 440 7.41 -12.20 -24.03
N PRO A 441 7.44 -10.87 -23.86
CA PRO A 441 6.46 -9.97 -24.47
C PRO A 441 6.41 -10.17 -26.00
N PRO A 442 5.26 -9.93 -26.67
CA PRO A 442 5.15 -10.08 -28.13
C PRO A 442 6.16 -9.23 -28.92
N ASP A 443 6.58 -8.10 -28.36
CA ASP A 443 7.46 -7.10 -28.98
C ASP A 443 8.94 -7.21 -28.54
N ASP A 444 9.35 -8.33 -27.93
CA ASP A 444 10.75 -8.57 -27.51
C ASP A 444 11.58 -9.06 -28.71
N PRO A 445 12.57 -8.30 -29.21
CA PRO A 445 13.30 -8.62 -30.44
C PRO A 445 14.43 -9.64 -30.22
N ARG A 446 14.60 -10.14 -28.99
CA ARG A 446 15.55 -11.21 -28.70
C ARG A 446 15.13 -12.48 -29.44
N PRO A 447 16.06 -13.22 -30.08
CA PRO A 447 15.71 -14.48 -30.71
C PRO A 447 15.09 -15.41 -29.69
N GLN A 448 13.97 -16.04 -30.04
CA GLN A 448 13.45 -17.15 -29.26
C GLN A 448 14.49 -18.26 -29.30
N ALA A 449 15.11 -18.53 -28.16
CA ALA A 449 16.07 -19.61 -28.05
C ALA A 449 15.32 -20.94 -28.17
N GLU A 450 15.32 -21.51 -29.37
CA GLU A 450 14.92 -22.90 -29.59
C GLU A 450 15.66 -23.76 -28.57
N ALA A 451 14.92 -24.62 -27.86
CA ALA A 451 15.43 -25.44 -26.77
C ALA A 451 16.25 -26.64 -27.32
N SER A 452 17.33 -26.31 -28.02
CA SER A 452 18.32 -27.26 -28.51
C SER A 452 18.92 -28.03 -27.34
N SER A 453 18.85 -29.35 -27.41
CA SER A 453 19.28 -30.29 -26.38
C SER A 453 20.80 -30.47 -26.36
N GLY A 454 21.53 -29.36 -26.16
CA GLY A 454 22.98 -29.37 -25.99
C GLY A 454 23.39 -29.87 -24.61
N SER A 455 24.12 -30.99 -24.57
CA SER A 455 24.84 -31.41 -23.36
C SER A 455 25.92 -30.37 -23.04
N VAL A 456 25.94 -29.86 -21.81
CA VAL A 456 26.96 -28.91 -21.35
C VAL A 456 27.90 -29.64 -20.40
N ASP A 457 28.96 -30.22 -20.97
CA ASP A 457 30.10 -30.70 -20.23
C ASP A 457 30.94 -29.55 -19.65
N HIS A 458 31.87 -29.91 -18.75
CA HIS A 458 32.50 -28.99 -17.83
C HIS A 458 33.47 -27.95 -18.43
N ALA A 459 33.50 -26.81 -17.72
CA ALA A 459 34.67 -25.96 -17.43
C ALA A 459 34.98 -24.74 -18.31
N LEU A 460 35.15 -23.60 -17.63
CA LEU A 460 36.34 -22.76 -17.75
C LEU A 460 36.56 -22.01 -16.41
N THR A 461 37.68 -22.26 -15.75
CA THR A 461 37.99 -21.70 -14.42
C THR A 461 38.86 -20.44 -14.56
N ALA A 462 38.63 -19.42 -13.72
CA ALA A 462 39.49 -18.25 -13.67
C ALA A 462 40.87 -18.58 -13.06
N PRO A 463 41.98 -17.98 -13.54
CA PRO A 463 43.31 -18.25 -13.02
C PRO A 463 43.67 -17.36 -11.83
N LEU A 464 44.10 -17.96 -10.72
CA LEU A 464 44.92 -17.29 -9.71
C LEU A 464 46.06 -18.21 -9.25
N SER A 465 47.16 -17.58 -8.83
CA SER A 465 48.50 -18.15 -8.74
C SER A 465 48.75 -19.07 -7.53
N ALA A 466 49.70 -19.98 -7.72
CA ALA A 466 50.18 -20.97 -6.75
C ALA A 466 50.84 -20.38 -5.49
N VAL A 467 51.00 -21.23 -4.46
CA VAL A 467 52.32 -21.67 -3.91
C VAL A 467 52.13 -22.96 -3.09
N SER A 468 53.20 -23.76 -2.93
CA SER A 468 53.17 -25.17 -2.51
C SER A 468 53.42 -25.43 -1.01
N SER A 469 52.79 -26.48 -0.46
CA SER A 469 53.39 -27.49 0.47
C SER A 469 52.33 -28.55 0.83
N ASN A 470 52.43 -29.83 0.40
CA ASN A 470 53.31 -30.95 0.83
C ASN A 470 52.90 -31.65 2.15
N THR A 471 52.52 -32.94 2.02
CA THR A 471 52.48 -34.02 3.06
C THR A 471 51.55 -33.80 4.28
N THR A 472 50.97 -34.82 4.94
CA THR A 472 51.32 -36.26 5.02
C THR A 472 50.05 -37.15 5.09
N GLU A 473 50.22 -38.45 4.88
CA GLU A 473 49.19 -39.51 5.05
C GLU A 473 48.72 -39.68 6.51
N LEU A 474 47.57 -40.35 6.69
CA LEU A 474 47.49 -41.60 7.49
C LEU A 474 46.16 -42.35 7.21
N ASN A 475 46.23 -43.68 7.07
CA ASN A 475 45.09 -44.58 6.83
C ASN A 475 44.55 -45.20 8.13
N LEU A 476 43.29 -45.67 8.15
CA LEU A 476 42.81 -46.72 9.08
C LEU A 476 41.55 -47.46 8.56
N ILE A 477 41.50 -48.77 8.81
CA ILE A 477 40.65 -49.86 8.22
C ILE A 477 40.59 -50.98 9.30
N GLU A 478 39.67 -51.95 9.44
CA GLU A 478 38.40 -52.39 8.77
C GLU A 478 37.12 -51.74 9.40
N ASP A 479 35.85 -51.89 8.95
CA ASP A 479 35.01 -52.92 8.27
C ASP A 479 34.13 -53.78 9.26
N PRO A 480 33.32 -54.82 8.91
CA PRO A 480 31.86 -54.63 8.96
C PRO A 480 31.02 -55.69 9.75
N SER A 481 29.68 -55.56 9.64
CA SER A 481 28.62 -56.62 9.70
C SER A 481 27.73 -56.74 10.94
N LYS A 482 26.40 -56.63 10.74
CA LYS A 482 25.41 -57.72 11.01
C LYS A 482 24.02 -57.41 10.44
N VAL A 483 23.13 -58.41 10.47
CA VAL A 483 21.96 -58.56 9.58
C VAL A 483 20.64 -58.75 10.36
N SER A 484 19.53 -58.43 9.67
CA SER A 484 18.07 -58.72 9.82
C SER A 484 17.65 -60.05 10.50
N PRO A 485 16.33 -60.41 10.62
CA PRO A 485 15.07 -59.77 10.19
C PRO A 485 14.05 -59.66 11.39
N THR A 486 12.71 -59.61 11.32
CA THR A 486 11.66 -59.81 10.27
C THR A 486 10.33 -59.19 10.71
N GLU A 487 9.50 -58.67 9.78
CA GLU A 487 8.05 -59.04 9.69
C GLU A 487 7.42 -58.52 8.37
N ALA A 488 6.31 -59.11 7.92
CA ALA A 488 5.69 -58.83 6.63
C ALA A 488 4.15 -58.98 6.63
N ALA A 489 3.47 -58.10 5.91
CA ALA A 489 2.04 -58.17 5.58
C ALA A 489 1.82 -57.72 4.12
N THR A 490 0.76 -58.23 3.46
CA THR A 490 0.88 -58.58 2.04
C THR A 490 -0.29 -58.09 1.16
N LEU A 491 0.06 -57.54 0.00
CA LEU A 491 -0.76 -57.31 -1.21
C LEU A 491 -2.03 -56.44 -1.11
N ALA A 492 -1.96 -55.27 -1.78
CA ALA A 492 -2.92 -54.90 -2.81
C ALA A 492 -2.16 -54.17 -3.94
N VAL A 493 -2.34 -54.58 -5.19
CA VAL A 493 -1.62 -54.00 -6.34
C VAL A 493 -2.49 -53.00 -7.08
N SER A 494 -1.99 -51.78 -7.25
CA SER A 494 -2.46 -50.82 -8.26
C SER A 494 -1.24 -50.25 -8.99
N THR A 495 -1.35 -50.11 -10.31
CA THR A 495 -0.21 -49.73 -11.17
C THR A 495 0.07 -48.23 -11.11
N PRO A 496 1.34 -47.79 -11.02
CA PRO A 496 1.68 -46.37 -11.11
C PRO A 496 1.42 -45.86 -12.53
N VAL A 497 0.44 -44.97 -12.67
CA VAL A 497 0.20 -44.24 -13.92
C VAL A 497 1.38 -43.28 -14.14
N ASN A 498 2.22 -43.59 -15.11
CA ASN A 498 3.37 -42.78 -15.50
C ASN A 498 2.88 -41.39 -15.98
N PRO A 499 3.29 -40.26 -15.35
CA PRO A 499 2.84 -38.94 -15.77
C PRO A 499 3.46 -38.57 -17.11
N THR A 500 2.65 -38.66 -18.17
CA THR A 500 3.07 -38.32 -19.55
C THR A 500 3.67 -36.90 -19.60
N PRO A 501 4.85 -36.69 -20.19
CA PRO A 501 5.40 -35.35 -20.37
C PRO A 501 4.42 -34.48 -21.15
N LEU A 502 4.15 -33.27 -20.64
CA LEU A 502 3.31 -32.30 -21.32
C LEU A 502 3.99 -31.85 -22.61
N THR A 503 3.34 -32.09 -23.74
CA THR A 503 3.81 -31.65 -25.06
C THR A 503 3.99 -30.13 -25.10
N ASP A 504 4.98 -29.64 -25.84
CA ASP A 504 5.40 -28.24 -25.76
C ASP A 504 4.27 -27.26 -26.12
N SER A 505 3.39 -27.58 -27.06
CA SER A 505 2.19 -26.80 -27.34
C SER A 505 1.25 -26.61 -26.12
N LYS A 506 1.17 -27.60 -25.19
CA LYS A 506 0.45 -27.44 -23.91
C LYS A 506 1.23 -26.58 -22.92
N ARG A 507 2.57 -26.57 -22.99
CA ARG A 507 3.45 -25.72 -22.17
C ARG A 507 3.37 -24.25 -22.61
N GLU A 508 3.50 -23.99 -23.90
CA GLU A 508 3.38 -22.66 -24.52
C GLU A 508 2.00 -22.03 -24.28
N SER A 509 0.91 -22.78 -24.50
CA SER A 509 -0.44 -22.28 -24.23
C SER A 509 -0.69 -22.02 -22.74
N SER A 510 -0.10 -22.82 -21.84
CA SER A 510 -0.12 -22.56 -20.39
C SER A 510 0.68 -21.30 -20.01
N GLN A 511 1.89 -21.12 -20.56
CA GLN A 511 2.73 -19.93 -20.35
C GLN A 511 2.10 -18.66 -20.91
N THR A 512 1.47 -18.74 -22.08
CA THR A 512 0.72 -17.63 -22.71
C THR A 512 -0.47 -17.22 -21.84
N ARG A 513 -1.18 -18.20 -21.27
CA ARG A 513 -2.28 -17.97 -20.34
C ARG A 513 -1.80 -17.40 -18.99
N ALA A 514 -0.64 -17.81 -18.49
CA ALA A 514 -0.04 -17.22 -17.29
C ALA A 514 0.43 -15.77 -17.53
N HIS A 515 1.08 -15.53 -18.67
CA HIS A 515 1.55 -14.21 -19.12
C HIS A 515 0.41 -13.19 -19.16
N SER A 516 -0.76 -13.54 -19.69
CA SER A 516 -1.91 -12.61 -19.78
C SER A 516 -2.56 -12.23 -18.44
N PHE A 517 -2.28 -12.96 -17.35
CA PHE A 517 -2.72 -12.55 -16.02
C PHE A 517 -1.76 -11.57 -15.34
N ILE A 518 -0.46 -11.70 -15.58
CA ILE A 518 0.56 -10.88 -14.91
C ILE A 518 0.92 -9.64 -15.73
N TYR A 519 1.09 -9.79 -17.05
CA TYR A 519 1.46 -8.73 -17.97
C TYR A 519 0.27 -8.26 -18.82
N GLY A 520 0.22 -6.95 -19.07
CA GLY A 520 -0.61 -6.33 -20.09
C GLY A 520 0.10 -5.20 -20.80
N THR A 521 -0.34 -4.86 -22.01
CA THR A 521 0.19 -3.73 -22.79
C THR A 521 -0.96 -2.89 -23.35
N ILE A 522 -0.73 -1.59 -23.51
CA ILE A 522 -1.60 -0.71 -24.28
C ILE A 522 -0.77 0.34 -25.03
N THR A 523 -0.94 0.40 -26.34
CA THR A 523 -0.51 1.54 -27.15
C THR A 523 -1.70 2.48 -27.33
N ILE A 524 -1.49 3.76 -27.00
CA ILE A 524 -2.45 4.84 -27.22
C ILE A 524 -1.98 5.71 -28.38
N HIS A 525 -2.93 6.30 -29.12
CA HIS A 525 -2.70 7.23 -30.22
C HIS A 525 -3.69 8.40 -30.12
N ASN A 526 -3.67 9.10 -29.00
CA ASN A 526 -4.53 10.25 -28.74
C ASN A 526 -3.88 11.54 -29.26
N PRO A 527 -4.67 12.58 -29.58
CA PRO A 527 -4.11 13.89 -29.95
C PRO A 527 -3.23 14.47 -28.82
N PRO A 528 -2.30 15.38 -29.15
CA PRO A 528 -1.54 16.11 -28.15
C PRO A 528 -2.48 16.93 -27.25
N PRO A 529 -2.09 17.21 -25.98
CA PRO A 529 -2.83 18.14 -25.17
C PRO A 529 -2.82 19.52 -25.86
N PRO A 530 -3.88 20.33 -25.73
CA PRO A 530 -3.86 21.70 -26.24
C PRO A 530 -2.63 22.43 -25.65
N PRO A 531 -1.93 23.26 -26.46
CA PRO A 531 -0.80 24.01 -25.96
C PRO A 531 -1.23 24.78 -24.72
N ARG A 532 -0.41 24.73 -23.67
CA ARG A 532 -0.62 25.59 -22.52
C ARG A 532 -0.61 27.03 -23.03
N THR A 533 -1.68 27.75 -22.80
CA THR A 533 -1.63 29.21 -22.88
C THR A 533 -0.64 29.65 -21.80
N ASP A 534 0.58 29.96 -22.23
CA ASP A 534 1.56 30.61 -21.38
C ASP A 534 0.96 31.96 -20.99
N ALA A 535 0.40 32.00 -19.78
CA ALA A 535 0.07 33.26 -19.13
C ALA A 535 1.35 34.09 -19.15
N PRO A 536 1.31 35.34 -19.66
CA PRO A 536 2.52 36.13 -19.88
C PRO A 536 3.35 36.16 -18.60
N PRO A 537 4.69 36.07 -18.71
CA PRO A 537 5.56 35.93 -17.55
C PRO A 537 5.23 37.04 -16.57
N LYS A 538 4.75 36.67 -15.38
CA LYS A 538 4.39 37.64 -14.34
C LYS A 538 5.61 38.51 -14.09
N GLU A 539 5.48 39.80 -14.42
CA GLU A 539 6.52 40.77 -14.16
C GLU A 539 6.96 40.65 -12.70
N PRO A 540 8.27 40.74 -12.40
CA PRO A 540 8.74 40.67 -11.03
C PRO A 540 8.15 41.86 -10.27
N VAL A 541 7.13 41.60 -9.44
CA VAL A 541 6.54 42.61 -8.55
C VAL A 541 7.58 42.92 -7.47
N VAL A 542 8.47 43.86 -7.79
CA VAL A 542 9.47 44.39 -6.87
C VAL A 542 8.73 45.17 -5.80
N THR A 543 8.37 44.49 -4.72
CA THR A 543 7.78 45.09 -3.53
C THR A 543 8.83 45.94 -2.83
N VAL A 544 9.06 47.16 -3.32
CA VAL A 544 9.96 48.14 -2.71
C VAL A 544 9.40 48.51 -1.35
N LEU A 545 9.97 47.92 -0.29
CA LEU A 545 9.68 48.26 1.10
C LEU A 545 10.16 49.68 1.40
N GLN A 546 9.33 50.68 1.09
CA GLN A 546 9.61 52.06 1.44
C GLN A 546 9.65 52.22 2.97
N VAL A 547 10.85 52.38 3.50
CA VAL A 547 11.10 52.64 4.93
C VAL A 547 10.43 53.97 5.30
N ARG A 548 9.29 53.90 6.01
CA ARG A 548 8.61 55.06 6.60
C ARG A 548 9.56 55.78 7.56
N LYS A 549 10.16 56.90 7.11
CA LYS A 549 10.97 57.78 7.97
C LYS A 549 10.11 58.25 9.16
N LYS A 550 10.53 57.88 10.38
CA LYS A 550 9.86 58.23 11.63
C LYS A 550 9.89 59.75 11.84
N LYS A 551 8.73 60.41 11.73
CA LYS A 551 8.62 61.87 11.91
C LYS A 551 8.88 62.23 13.39
N ARG A 552 9.77 63.20 13.63
CA ARG A 552 10.14 63.67 14.99
C ARG A 552 9.00 64.56 15.53
N PRO A 553 8.59 64.45 16.80
CA PRO A 553 7.56 65.32 17.37
C PRO A 553 8.07 66.77 17.47
N ALA A 554 7.14 67.73 17.35
CA ALA A 554 7.37 69.14 17.60
C ALA A 554 7.19 69.46 19.10
N PRO A 555 7.85 70.51 19.64
CA PRO A 555 7.76 70.86 21.06
C PRO A 555 6.41 71.50 21.43
N LEU A 556 6.08 71.42 22.72
CA LEU A 556 4.96 72.13 23.33
C LEU A 556 5.28 73.62 23.46
N THR A 557 4.30 74.48 23.19
CA THR A 557 4.26 75.90 23.58
C THR A 557 2.99 76.15 24.36
N ALA A 558 3.09 76.77 25.53
CA ALA A 558 1.98 76.89 26.47
C ALA A 558 1.09 78.12 26.20
N SER A 559 -0.19 77.98 26.53
CA SER A 559 -1.15 79.03 26.92
C SER A 559 -2.25 78.35 27.72
#